data_AF-A0A969JIQ7-F1
#
_entry.id   AF-A0A969JIQ7-F1
#
_cell.length_a   1.000
_cell.length_b   1.000
_cell.length_c   1.000
_cell.angle_alpha   90.00
_cell.angle_beta   90.00
_cell.angle_gamma   90.00
#
_symmetry.space_group_name_H-M   'P 1'
#
loop_
_entity.id
_entity.type
_entity.pdbx_description
1 polymer ?
#
loop_
_entity_poly.entity_id
_entity_poly.type
_entity_poly.pdbx_seq_one_letter_code
_entity_poly.pdbx_strand_id
1 'polypeptide(L)'
;MQPEIVAIEKLKSADPKKEMQLKIDHPIRRYDLDWLRVAATLGVFVFHCLRFFDLGAWHIKNNQLDAIATTLVVLLIQWIMPLFFLLSGASIYFAIQSRTAGQFIRERCLRLLIPLLFGIFILSPPQVYLERLTNPLHGVALWNGGWQFSGSFWEFIPYYFQGWYLFSGNFAWMGIHLWYLLVLFLFSLLLLPLFWALKQSKGQKLIEILAIILEKPWFIFLLGLPIAMLESGLNPATLGIRAAGGWNFFPT
;
A
#
# COMPACT_ATOMS: atom_id res chain seq x y z
N MET A 1 54.35 0.51 41.00
CA MET A 1 54.05 0.86 39.60
C MET A 1 52.73 1.63 39.62
N GLN A 2 52.74 2.91 39.24
CA GLN A 2 51.61 3.83 39.40
C GLN A 2 50.41 3.37 38.54
N PRO A 3 49.17 3.37 39.09
CA PRO A 3 47.96 2.90 38.39
C PRO A 3 47.66 3.68 37.10
N GLU A 4 48.17 4.91 36.97
CA GLU A 4 48.07 5.72 35.76
C GLU A 4 48.84 5.14 34.56
N ILE A 5 49.99 4.49 34.81
CA ILE A 5 50.82 3.92 33.73
C ILE A 5 50.13 2.70 33.11
N VAL A 6 49.46 1.88 33.93
CA VAL A 6 48.68 0.71 33.47
C VAL A 6 47.43 1.13 32.68
N ALA A 7 46.82 2.27 33.01
CA ALA A 7 45.70 2.83 32.27
C ALA A 7 46.13 3.35 30.88
N ILE A 8 47.29 4.00 30.80
CA ILE A 8 47.85 4.51 29.53
C ILE A 8 48.31 3.37 28.61
N GLU A 9 48.84 2.28 29.17
CA GLU A 9 49.19 1.07 28.39
C GLU A 9 47.96 0.35 27.83
N LYS A 10 46.87 0.26 28.60
CA LYS A 10 45.59 -0.30 28.10
C LYS A 10 45.01 0.51 26.94
N LEU A 11 45.09 1.84 27.00
CA LEU A 11 44.64 2.72 25.90
C LEU A 11 45.51 2.62 24.65
N LYS A 12 46.81 2.34 24.78
CA LYS A 12 47.71 2.09 23.63
C LYS A 12 47.56 0.69 23.02
N SER A 13 46.99 -0.26 23.77
CA SER A 13 46.73 -1.63 23.31
C SER A 13 45.40 -1.82 22.58
N ALA A 14 44.52 -0.80 22.59
CA ALA A 14 43.28 -0.82 21.83
C ALA A 14 43.61 -0.62 20.34
N ASP A 15 43.46 -1.67 19.55
CA ASP A 15 43.63 -1.59 18.09
C ASP A 15 42.61 -0.60 17.52
N PRO A 16 43.05 0.54 16.95
CA PRO A 16 42.15 1.55 16.39
C PRO A 16 41.31 1.01 15.22
N LYS A 17 41.77 -0.06 14.54
CA LYS A 17 40.94 -0.76 13.52
C LYS A 17 39.80 -1.55 14.15
N LYS A 18 40.00 -2.08 15.36
CA LYS A 18 38.98 -2.84 16.10
C LYS A 18 37.94 -1.90 16.71
N GLU A 19 38.33 -0.73 17.22
CA GLU A 19 37.40 0.34 17.61
C GLU A 19 36.67 0.97 16.42
N MET A 20 37.35 1.09 15.26
CA MET A 20 36.72 1.56 14.02
C MET A 20 35.76 0.54 13.43
N GLN A 21 36.04 -0.76 13.54
CA GLN A 21 35.11 -1.85 13.19
C GLN A 21 33.93 -1.95 14.17
N LEU A 22 34.10 -1.53 15.42
CA LEU A 22 33.03 -1.46 16.42
C LEU A 22 32.06 -0.28 16.20
N LYS A 23 32.40 0.67 15.32
CA LYS A 23 31.55 1.82 14.99
C LYS A 23 30.69 1.53 13.76
N ILE A 24 29.50 1.03 14.08
CA ILE A 24 28.25 1.18 13.32
C ILE A 24 28.15 0.33 12.06
N ASP A 25 27.74 -0.92 12.25
CA ASP A 25 26.99 -1.67 11.22
C ASP A 25 25.49 -1.52 11.52
N HIS A 26 25.01 -0.27 11.58
CA HIS A 26 23.58 -0.03 11.50
C HIS A 26 23.19 -0.10 10.02
N PRO A 27 22.18 -0.91 9.65
CA PRO A 27 21.72 -0.94 8.27
C PRO A 27 21.38 0.49 7.83
N ILE A 28 22.05 0.97 6.78
CA ILE A 28 21.92 2.34 6.28
C ILE A 28 20.46 2.60 5.92
N ARG A 29 19.85 3.57 6.59
CA ARG A 29 18.46 3.97 6.33
C ARG A 29 18.33 4.52 4.90
N ARG A 30 17.38 3.96 4.14
CA ARG A 30 17.08 4.35 2.76
C ARG A 30 16.14 5.55 2.71
N TYR A 31 16.71 6.74 2.87
CA TYR A 31 15.97 8.02 2.84
C TYR A 31 15.26 8.27 1.50
N ASP A 32 15.83 7.78 0.41
CA ASP A 32 15.23 7.79 -0.93
C ASP A 32 13.86 7.07 -0.93
N LEU A 33 13.80 5.86 -0.38
CA LEU A 33 12.55 5.10 -0.29
C LEU A 33 11.55 5.75 0.67
N ASP A 34 12.03 6.37 1.73
CA ASP A 34 11.17 7.06 2.70
C ASP A 34 10.54 8.32 2.08
N TRP A 35 11.32 9.14 1.38
CA TRP A 35 10.80 10.32 0.67
C TRP A 35 9.86 9.95 -0.48
N LEU A 36 10.15 8.87 -1.21
CA LEU A 36 9.22 8.36 -2.22
C LEU A 36 7.86 7.97 -1.62
N ARG A 37 7.85 7.35 -0.43
CA ARG A 37 6.59 7.07 0.28
C ARG A 37 5.86 8.36 0.67
N VAL A 38 6.57 9.35 1.21
CA VAL A 38 5.97 10.65 1.58
C VAL A 38 5.33 11.31 0.35
N ALA A 39 6.06 11.37 -0.76
CA ALA A 39 5.55 11.93 -2.01
C ALA A 39 4.34 11.15 -2.55
N ALA A 40 4.39 9.81 -2.52
CA ALA A 40 3.29 8.96 -2.94
C ALA A 40 2.05 9.15 -2.05
N THR A 41 2.22 9.26 -0.73
CA THR A 41 1.13 9.51 0.22
C THR A 41 0.50 10.88 0.01
N LEU A 42 1.32 11.92 -0.24
CA LEU A 42 0.81 13.24 -0.61
C LEU A 42 0.05 13.18 -1.95
N GLY A 43 0.55 12.43 -2.92
CA GLY A 43 -0.13 12.20 -4.19
C GLY A 43 -1.50 11.54 -4.03
N VAL A 44 -1.63 10.53 -3.17
CA VAL A 44 -2.93 9.89 -2.84
C VAL A 44 -3.87 10.86 -2.14
N PHE A 45 -3.34 11.69 -1.23
CA PHE A 45 -4.13 12.72 -0.57
C PHE A 45 -4.72 13.69 -1.60
N VAL A 46 -3.88 14.23 -2.50
CA VAL A 46 -4.31 15.12 -3.58
C VAL A 46 -5.31 14.41 -4.51
N PHE A 47 -5.04 13.15 -4.87
CA PHE A 47 -5.97 12.34 -5.65
C PHE A 47 -7.37 12.32 -5.02
N HIS A 48 -7.49 11.96 -3.74
CA HIS A 48 -8.78 11.90 -3.05
C HIS A 48 -9.47 13.27 -2.94
N CYS A 49 -8.73 14.36 -2.75
CA CYS A 49 -9.30 15.71 -2.78
C CYS A 49 -9.86 16.06 -4.17
N LEU A 50 -9.16 15.71 -5.25
CA LEU A 50 -9.60 15.98 -6.62
C LEU A 50 -10.82 15.16 -7.03
N ARG A 51 -11.05 13.98 -6.43
CA ARG A 51 -12.21 13.12 -6.73
C ARG A 51 -13.57 13.75 -6.44
N PHE A 52 -13.64 14.83 -5.67
CA PHE A 52 -14.88 15.61 -5.51
C PHE A 52 -15.24 16.40 -6.78
N PHE A 53 -14.24 16.79 -7.57
CA PHE A 53 -14.38 17.74 -8.68
C PHE A 53 -14.21 17.10 -10.06
N ASP A 54 -13.67 15.87 -10.16
CA ASP A 54 -13.53 15.22 -11.45
C ASP A 54 -14.88 14.80 -12.07
N LEU A 55 -14.89 14.31 -13.30
CA LEU A 55 -16.12 13.86 -13.97
C LEU A 55 -16.48 12.40 -13.62
N GLY A 56 -15.52 11.66 -13.05
CA GLY A 56 -15.74 10.28 -12.62
C GLY A 56 -16.65 10.21 -11.40
N ALA A 57 -17.45 9.14 -11.34
CA ALA A 57 -18.35 8.96 -10.21
C ALA A 57 -17.58 8.55 -8.94
N TRP A 58 -18.07 9.01 -7.79
CA TRP A 58 -17.40 8.93 -6.50
C TRP A 58 -18.42 9.01 -5.37
N HIS A 59 -17.99 8.77 -4.13
CA HIS A 59 -18.88 8.77 -2.96
C HIS A 59 -19.69 10.06 -2.82
N ILE A 60 -19.05 11.20 -3.05
CA ILE A 60 -19.64 12.53 -2.97
C ILE A 60 -19.01 13.38 -4.06
N LYS A 61 -19.82 14.21 -4.72
CA LYS A 61 -19.37 15.12 -5.78
C LYS A 61 -19.77 16.56 -5.48
N ASN A 62 -18.96 17.48 -5.98
CA ASN A 62 -19.32 18.88 -6.03
C ASN A 62 -20.34 19.15 -7.14
N ASN A 63 -21.11 20.23 -7.01
CA ASN A 63 -22.06 20.66 -8.05
C ASN A 63 -21.37 21.20 -9.32
N GLN A 64 -20.13 21.69 -9.19
CA GLN A 64 -19.28 22.13 -10.29
C GLN A 64 -18.12 21.16 -10.47
N LEU A 65 -17.98 20.64 -11.68
CA LEU A 65 -16.96 19.66 -12.04
C LEU A 65 -15.94 20.27 -13.00
N ASP A 66 -14.71 19.76 -12.98
CA ASP A 66 -13.58 20.30 -13.72
C ASP A 66 -12.84 19.19 -14.50
N ALA A 67 -12.61 19.48 -15.79
CA ALA A 67 -11.83 18.62 -16.67
C ALA A 67 -10.35 18.53 -16.23
N ILE A 68 -9.78 19.61 -15.68
CA ILE A 68 -8.40 19.61 -15.19
C ILE A 68 -8.25 18.64 -14.01
N ALA A 69 -9.19 18.69 -13.06
CA ALA A 69 -9.25 17.73 -11.95
C ALA A 69 -9.33 16.28 -12.47
N THR A 70 -10.12 16.06 -13.52
CA THR A 70 -10.23 14.75 -14.19
C THR A 70 -8.90 14.30 -14.79
N THR A 71 -8.22 15.16 -15.54
CA THR A 71 -6.91 14.83 -16.13
C THR A 71 -5.88 14.49 -15.05
N LEU A 72 -5.83 15.28 -13.96
CA LEU A 72 -4.92 15.02 -12.85
C LEU A 72 -5.23 13.70 -12.13
N VAL A 73 -6.51 13.40 -11.89
CA VAL A 73 -6.96 12.13 -11.30
C VAL A 73 -6.55 10.94 -12.16
N VAL A 74 -6.78 11.01 -13.48
CA VAL A 74 -6.40 9.95 -14.44
C VAL A 74 -4.87 9.78 -14.51
N LEU A 75 -4.11 10.86 -14.41
CA LEU A 75 -2.65 10.78 -14.35
C LEU A 75 -2.19 10.08 -13.07
N LEU A 76 -2.71 10.51 -11.90
CA LEU A 76 -2.30 10.00 -10.59
C LEU A 76 -2.66 8.52 -10.42
N ILE A 77 -3.84 8.10 -10.86
CA ILE A 77 -4.32 6.72 -10.67
C ILE A 77 -3.46 5.68 -11.40
N GLN A 78 -2.80 6.08 -12.50
CA GLN A 78 -2.09 5.14 -13.37
C GLN A 78 -0.81 4.56 -12.75
N TRP A 79 -0.15 5.29 -11.85
CA TRP A 79 1.17 4.90 -11.34
C TRP A 79 1.27 4.85 -9.81
N ILE A 80 0.39 5.55 -9.09
CA ILE A 80 0.49 5.65 -7.63
C ILE A 80 0.38 4.28 -6.94
N MET A 81 -0.63 3.48 -7.30
CA MET A 81 -0.79 2.16 -6.66
C MET A 81 0.36 1.20 -6.97
N PRO A 82 0.80 1.05 -8.24
CA PRO A 82 2.02 0.29 -8.54
C PRO A 82 3.25 0.76 -7.75
N LEU A 83 3.45 2.07 -7.62
CA LEU A 83 4.54 2.63 -6.82
C LEU A 83 4.44 2.21 -5.34
N PHE A 84 3.24 2.27 -4.75
CA PHE A 84 3.02 1.81 -3.38
C PHE A 84 3.35 0.32 -3.21
N PHE A 85 2.92 -0.55 -4.12
CA PHE A 85 3.28 -1.97 -4.07
C PHE A 85 4.79 -2.20 -4.19
N LEU A 86 5.48 -1.47 -5.08
CA LEU A 86 6.93 -1.52 -5.20
C LEU A 86 7.62 -1.09 -3.89
N LEU A 87 7.21 0.05 -3.31
CA LEU A 87 7.78 0.58 -2.07
C LEU A 87 7.54 -0.36 -0.88
N SER A 88 6.38 -1.00 -0.82
CA SER A 88 6.04 -1.99 0.20
C SER A 88 6.83 -3.29 0.05
N GLY A 89 7.04 -3.76 -1.18
CA GLY A 89 7.91 -4.91 -1.47
C GLY A 89 9.36 -4.64 -1.05
N ALA A 90 9.90 -3.46 -1.41
CA ALA A 90 11.22 -3.02 -0.97
C ALA A 90 11.33 -2.96 0.57
N SER A 91 10.30 -2.43 1.27
CA SER A 91 10.26 -2.47 2.74
C SER A 91 10.31 -3.88 3.30
N ILE A 92 9.60 -4.83 2.69
CA ILE A 92 9.57 -6.23 3.14
C ILE A 92 10.93 -6.89 2.95
N TYR A 93 11.61 -6.64 1.82
CA TYR A 93 12.94 -7.17 1.56
C TYR A 93 13.93 -6.77 2.67
N PHE A 94 14.01 -5.48 3.00
CA PHE A 94 14.86 -5.03 4.12
C PHE A 94 14.32 -5.48 5.48
N ALA A 95 12.99 -5.63 5.62
CA ALA A 95 12.40 -6.10 6.85
C ALA A 95 12.83 -7.54 7.16
N ILE A 96 12.60 -8.48 6.26
CA ILE A 96 12.69 -9.91 6.57
C ILE A 96 14.10 -10.38 6.93
N GLN A 97 15.14 -9.65 6.52
CA GLN A 97 16.53 -9.99 6.86
C GLN A 97 16.77 -10.04 8.38
N SER A 98 16.16 -9.14 9.15
CA SER A 98 16.42 -9.03 10.59
C SER A 98 15.25 -9.48 11.49
N ARG A 99 14.20 -10.12 10.95
CA ARG A 99 13.02 -10.56 11.73
C ARG A 99 12.75 -12.05 11.55
N THR A 100 12.14 -12.66 12.55
CA THR A 100 11.54 -14.00 12.45
C THR A 100 10.16 -13.93 11.80
N ALA A 101 9.63 -15.06 11.33
CA ALA A 101 8.28 -15.13 10.75
C ALA A 101 7.19 -14.62 11.72
N GLY A 102 7.26 -15.03 13.00
CA GLY A 102 6.32 -14.58 14.03
C GLY A 102 6.40 -13.08 14.33
N GLN A 103 7.61 -12.53 14.42
CA GLN A 103 7.82 -11.08 14.57
C GLN A 103 7.27 -10.31 13.38
N PHE A 104 7.53 -10.79 12.16
CA PHE A 104 7.01 -10.20 10.93
C PHE A 104 5.47 -10.16 10.93
N ILE A 105 4.80 -11.28 11.20
CA ILE A 105 3.33 -11.34 11.24
C ILE A 105 2.79 -10.38 12.30
N ARG A 106 3.36 -10.40 13.52
CA ARG A 106 2.94 -9.51 14.61
C ARG A 106 3.04 -8.04 14.20
N GLU A 107 4.16 -7.63 13.61
CA GLU A 107 4.32 -6.25 13.13
C GLU A 107 3.32 -5.90 12.02
N ARG A 108 2.96 -6.84 11.14
CA ARG A 108 1.94 -6.62 10.10
C ARG A 108 0.55 -6.49 10.68
N CYS A 109 0.19 -7.32 11.67
CA CYS A 109 -1.09 -7.18 12.39
C CYS A 109 -1.21 -5.80 13.06
N LEU A 110 -0.18 -5.38 13.79
CA LEU A 110 -0.20 -4.10 14.51
C LEU A 110 -0.24 -2.89 13.58
N ARG A 111 0.46 -2.94 12.44
CA ARG A 111 0.59 -1.79 11.52
C ARG A 111 -0.46 -1.75 10.41
N LEU A 112 -1.08 -2.88 10.06
CA LEU A 112 -2.04 -2.96 8.96
C LEU A 112 -3.43 -3.34 9.46
N LEU A 113 -3.55 -4.46 10.18
CA LEU A 113 -4.86 -4.97 10.60
C LEU A 113 -5.55 -4.06 11.61
N ILE A 114 -4.83 -3.57 12.64
CA ILE A 114 -5.44 -2.66 13.63
C ILE A 114 -5.92 -1.35 12.98
N PRO A 115 -5.11 -0.62 12.18
CA PRO A 115 -5.58 0.57 11.47
C PRO A 115 -6.71 0.28 10.48
N LEU A 116 -6.70 -0.89 9.82
CA LEU A 116 -7.79 -1.31 8.94
C LEU A 116 -9.10 -1.50 9.70
N LEU A 117 -9.08 -2.23 10.83
CA LEU A 117 -10.29 -2.43 11.66
C LEU A 117 -10.83 -1.10 12.17
N PHE A 118 -9.94 -0.20 12.63
CA PHE A 118 -10.33 1.17 12.97
C PHE A 118 -11.00 1.87 11.77
N GLY A 119 -10.40 1.74 10.59
CA GLY A 119 -10.97 2.21 9.33
C GLY A 119 -12.38 1.69 9.04
N ILE A 120 -12.59 0.38 9.18
CA ILE A 120 -13.85 -0.30 8.90
C ILE A 120 -14.94 0.11 9.89
N PHE A 121 -14.64 0.18 11.18
CA PHE A 121 -15.67 0.37 12.20
C PHE A 121 -15.88 1.84 12.60
N ILE A 122 -14.91 2.72 12.36
CA ILE A 122 -14.96 4.11 12.82
C ILE A 122 -14.94 5.10 11.66
N LEU A 123 -14.03 4.96 10.69
CA LEU A 123 -13.88 5.94 9.62
C LEU A 123 -14.83 5.72 8.44
N SER A 124 -15.15 4.46 8.12
CA SER A 124 -15.97 4.10 6.97
C SER A 124 -17.47 4.33 7.15
N PRO A 125 -18.09 4.10 8.33
CA PRO A 125 -19.54 4.32 8.48
C PRO A 125 -19.98 5.74 8.14
N PRO A 126 -19.28 6.82 8.56
CA PRO A 126 -19.62 8.18 8.13
C PRO A 126 -19.50 8.39 6.62
N GLN A 127 -18.50 7.79 5.97
CA GLN A 127 -18.31 7.89 4.52
C GLN A 127 -19.46 7.22 3.75
N VAL A 128 -19.83 5.99 4.15
CA VAL A 128 -20.97 5.29 3.53
C VAL A 128 -22.27 6.03 3.80
N TYR A 129 -22.48 6.53 5.02
CA TYR A 129 -23.66 7.32 5.36
C TYR A 129 -23.82 8.54 4.42
N LEU A 130 -22.76 9.34 4.26
CA LEU A 130 -22.79 10.51 3.39
C LEU A 130 -23.04 10.12 1.93
N GLU A 131 -22.42 9.05 1.44
CA GLU A 131 -22.71 8.51 0.10
C GLU A 131 -24.20 8.20 -0.05
N ARG A 132 -24.79 7.47 0.92
CA ARG A 132 -26.20 7.04 0.90
C ARG A 132 -27.20 8.18 1.06
N LEU A 133 -26.82 9.28 1.70
CA LEU A 133 -27.61 10.51 1.73
C LEU A 133 -27.67 11.21 0.36
N THR A 134 -26.60 11.10 -0.44
CA THR A 134 -26.45 11.83 -1.71
C THR A 134 -26.82 10.99 -2.96
N ASN A 135 -27.18 9.72 -2.78
CA ASN A 135 -27.42 8.76 -3.88
C ASN A 135 -28.89 8.81 -4.33
N PRO A 136 -29.19 9.57 -5.39
CA PRO A 136 -29.27 8.96 -6.73
C PRO A 136 -28.37 9.61 -7.78
N LEU A 137 -27.60 10.65 -7.43
CA LEU A 137 -26.81 11.45 -8.37
C LEU A 137 -25.33 11.03 -8.44
N HIS A 138 -24.81 10.41 -7.38
CA HIS A 138 -23.39 10.12 -7.21
C HIS A 138 -23.18 8.80 -6.46
N GLY A 139 -22.65 7.79 -7.15
CA GLY A 139 -22.16 6.53 -6.58
C GLY A 139 -20.81 6.17 -7.22
N VAL A 140 -20.15 5.10 -6.77
CA VAL A 140 -18.98 4.59 -7.52
C VAL A 140 -19.49 4.12 -8.90
N ALA A 141 -18.88 4.57 -10.00
CA ALA A 141 -19.45 4.71 -11.36
C ALA A 141 -20.10 3.48 -12.01
N LEU A 142 -20.03 2.32 -11.37
CA LEU A 142 -20.53 1.04 -11.87
C LEU A 142 -21.42 0.33 -10.85
N TRP A 143 -21.69 0.98 -9.72
CA TRP A 143 -22.54 0.49 -8.66
C TRP A 143 -23.56 1.56 -8.29
N ASN A 144 -24.73 1.48 -8.91
CA ASN A 144 -25.94 2.06 -8.35
C ASN A 144 -26.26 1.25 -7.09
N GLY A 145 -25.54 1.53 -6.00
CA GLY A 145 -25.91 1.05 -4.69
C GLY A 145 -27.31 1.58 -4.43
N GLY A 146 -28.31 0.74 -4.69
CA GLY A 146 -29.75 1.09 -4.70
C GLY A 146 -30.31 1.50 -3.33
N TRP A 147 -29.42 1.88 -2.43
CA TRP A 147 -29.70 2.39 -1.11
C TRP A 147 -29.64 3.91 -1.17
N GLN A 148 -30.81 4.51 -1.17
CA GLN A 148 -30.98 5.88 -0.73
C GLN A 148 -31.34 5.84 0.75
N PHE A 149 -30.66 6.64 1.56
CA PHE A 149 -30.97 6.78 2.97
C PHE A 149 -31.38 8.23 3.26
N SER A 150 -32.33 8.39 4.17
CA SER A 150 -32.75 9.69 4.70
C SER A 150 -32.90 9.55 6.21
N GLY A 151 -32.31 10.47 6.96
CA GLY A 151 -32.25 10.39 8.42
C GLY A 151 -30.88 10.80 8.93
N SER A 152 -30.72 10.74 10.24
CA SER A 152 -29.48 11.04 10.95
C SER A 152 -28.46 9.90 10.86
N PHE A 153 -27.20 10.21 11.16
CA PHE A 153 -26.12 9.22 11.19
C PHE A 153 -26.40 8.07 12.16
N TRP A 154 -26.99 8.37 13.32
CA TRP A 154 -27.29 7.36 14.35
C TRP A 154 -28.38 6.38 13.90
N GLU A 155 -29.35 6.86 13.12
CA GLU A 155 -30.38 6.02 12.50
C GLU A 155 -29.79 5.13 11.38
N PHE A 156 -28.68 5.55 10.76
CA PHE A 156 -28.00 4.76 9.73
C PHE A 156 -27.18 3.59 10.29
N ILE A 157 -26.70 3.65 11.54
CA ILE A 157 -25.80 2.63 12.11
C ILE A 157 -26.32 1.19 11.97
N PRO A 158 -27.60 0.88 12.25
CA PRO A 158 -28.14 -0.47 12.04
C PRO A 158 -28.10 -0.92 10.57
N TYR A 159 -28.20 0.02 9.63
CA TYR A 159 -28.15 -0.25 8.19
C TYR A 159 -26.72 -0.41 7.67
N TYR A 160 -25.72 0.11 8.38
CA TYR A 160 -24.31 0.01 7.97
C TYR A 160 -23.86 -1.45 7.79
N PHE A 161 -24.35 -2.37 8.62
CA PHE A 161 -23.96 -3.78 8.56
C PHE A 161 -24.77 -4.61 7.56
N GLN A 162 -25.64 -3.98 6.76
CA GLN A 162 -26.49 -4.68 5.79
C GLN A 162 -25.77 -4.85 4.45
N GLY A 163 -25.51 -6.12 4.09
CA GLY A 163 -24.82 -6.49 2.87
C GLY A 163 -23.35 -6.03 2.84
N TRP A 164 -22.62 -6.42 1.80
CA TRP A 164 -21.23 -6.06 1.64
C TRP A 164 -21.10 -4.85 0.72
N TYR A 165 -20.33 -3.84 1.13
CA TYR A 165 -19.97 -2.73 0.27
C TYR A 165 -19.26 -3.24 -1.00
N LEU A 166 -19.59 -2.68 -2.16
CA LEU A 166 -19.33 -3.19 -3.52
C LEU A 166 -20.22 -4.37 -4.00
N PHE A 167 -21.04 -4.96 -3.12
CA PHE A 167 -22.00 -6.03 -3.43
C PHE A 167 -23.40 -5.68 -2.90
N SER A 168 -23.89 -4.49 -3.23
CA SER A 168 -25.24 -4.00 -2.87
C SER A 168 -25.43 -3.73 -1.39
N GLY A 169 -24.37 -3.68 -0.60
CA GLY A 169 -24.45 -3.41 0.82
C GLY A 169 -23.82 -2.09 1.25
N ASN A 170 -23.88 -1.89 2.56
CA ASN A 170 -23.32 -0.75 3.26
C ASN A 170 -22.03 -1.10 4.01
N PHE A 171 -21.81 -2.38 4.34
CA PHE A 171 -20.70 -2.75 5.21
C PHE A 171 -19.37 -2.63 4.47
N ALA A 172 -18.62 -1.58 4.77
CA ALA A 172 -17.33 -1.28 4.13
C ALA A 172 -16.21 -2.17 4.68
N TRP A 173 -16.32 -3.47 4.40
CA TRP A 173 -15.43 -4.53 4.86
C TRP A 173 -13.95 -4.37 4.50
N MET A 174 -13.63 -3.56 3.47
CA MET A 174 -12.26 -3.21 3.08
C MET A 174 -11.81 -1.83 3.58
N GLY A 175 -12.67 -1.08 4.27
CA GLY A 175 -12.35 0.27 4.77
C GLY A 175 -12.36 1.37 3.69
N ILE A 176 -13.15 1.20 2.61
CA ILE A 176 -13.30 2.11 1.46
C ILE A 176 -11.96 2.51 0.82
N HIS A 177 -11.33 3.59 1.30
CA HIS A 177 -10.03 4.07 0.82
C HIS A 177 -8.85 3.29 1.40
N LEU A 178 -9.07 2.54 2.48
CA LEU A 178 -8.04 1.76 3.19
C LEU A 178 -7.85 0.35 2.64
N TRP A 179 -8.52 0.00 1.55
CA TRP A 179 -8.45 -1.33 0.92
C TRP A 179 -7.01 -1.81 0.68
N TYR A 180 -6.10 -0.89 0.40
CA TYR A 180 -4.69 -1.19 0.20
C TYR A 180 -4.04 -1.86 1.42
N LEU A 181 -4.43 -1.48 2.65
CA LEU A 181 -3.92 -2.11 3.88
C LEU A 181 -4.35 -3.57 3.99
N LEU A 182 -5.60 -3.87 3.62
CA LEU A 182 -6.10 -5.24 3.56
C LEU A 182 -5.30 -6.06 2.56
N VAL A 183 -5.10 -5.53 1.34
CA VAL A 183 -4.34 -6.22 0.29
C VAL A 183 -2.88 -6.44 0.72
N LEU A 184 -2.23 -5.45 1.31
CA LEU A 184 -0.88 -5.61 1.85
C LEU A 184 -0.81 -6.66 2.96
N PHE A 185 -1.80 -6.70 3.84
CA PHE A 185 -1.85 -7.70 4.90
C PHE A 185 -1.97 -9.11 4.32
N LEU A 186 -2.92 -9.31 3.40
CA LEU A 186 -3.13 -10.60 2.72
C LEU A 186 -1.88 -11.02 1.93
N PHE A 187 -1.29 -10.13 1.13
CA PHE A 187 -0.06 -10.43 0.40
C PHE A 187 1.12 -10.70 1.32
N SER A 188 1.23 -10.01 2.46
CA SER A 188 2.29 -10.27 3.44
C SER A 188 2.19 -11.69 4.02
N LEU A 189 0.98 -12.22 4.22
CA LEU A 189 0.76 -13.58 4.69
C LEU A 189 0.95 -14.60 3.57
N LEU A 190 0.33 -14.38 2.41
CA LEU A 190 0.36 -15.28 1.26
C LEU A 190 1.79 -15.48 0.73
N LEU A 191 2.56 -14.39 0.65
CA LEU A 191 3.93 -14.41 0.14
C LEU A 191 4.97 -14.71 1.22
N LEU A 192 4.56 -14.96 2.47
CA LEU A 192 5.49 -15.27 3.55
C LEU A 192 6.41 -16.46 3.25
N PRO A 193 5.92 -17.59 2.68
CA PRO A 193 6.80 -18.71 2.32
C PRO A 193 7.84 -18.30 1.26
N LEU A 194 7.42 -17.49 0.28
CA LEU A 194 8.31 -16.96 -0.76
C LEU A 194 9.37 -16.06 -0.15
N PHE A 195 8.99 -15.10 0.70
CA PHE A 195 9.95 -14.22 1.36
C PHE A 195 10.95 -15.01 2.21
N TRP A 196 10.49 -16.05 2.90
CA TRP A 196 11.36 -16.93 3.67
C TRP A 196 12.32 -17.72 2.77
N ALA A 197 11.87 -18.23 1.63
CA ALA A 197 12.72 -18.88 0.65
C ALA A 197 13.77 -17.90 0.08
N LEU A 198 13.39 -16.65 -0.19
CA LEU A 198 14.28 -15.60 -0.66
C LEU A 198 15.34 -15.21 0.39
N LYS A 199 15.04 -15.35 1.68
CA LYS A 199 16.01 -15.13 2.76
C LYS A 199 17.14 -16.17 2.79
N GLN A 200 16.90 -17.37 2.27
CA GLN A 200 17.91 -18.44 2.25
C GLN A 200 19.01 -18.17 1.22
N SER A 201 20.16 -18.85 1.35
CA SER A 201 21.33 -18.64 0.48
C SER A 201 21.02 -18.82 -1.02
N LYS A 202 20.18 -19.81 -1.38
CA LYS A 202 19.73 -19.99 -2.78
C LYS A 202 18.89 -18.82 -3.28
N GLY A 203 18.04 -18.28 -2.41
CA GLY A 203 17.22 -17.11 -2.69
C GLY A 203 18.04 -15.84 -2.89
N GLN A 204 19.04 -15.60 -2.03
CA GLN A 204 19.95 -14.47 -2.16
C GLN A 204 20.74 -14.52 -3.48
N LYS A 205 21.24 -15.70 -3.88
CA LYS A 205 21.90 -15.89 -5.19
C LYS A 205 20.99 -15.54 -6.36
N LEU A 206 19.71 -15.94 -6.31
CA LEU A 206 18.74 -15.57 -7.33
C LEU A 206 18.55 -14.05 -7.40
N ILE A 207 18.44 -13.40 -6.24
CA ILE A 207 18.31 -11.93 -6.17
C ILE A 207 19.53 -11.24 -6.76
N GLU A 208 20.75 -11.70 -6.45
CA GLU A 208 21.99 -11.17 -7.01
C GLU A 208 22.03 -11.29 -8.54
N ILE A 209 21.65 -12.45 -9.09
CA ILE A 209 21.57 -12.66 -10.55
C ILE A 209 20.56 -11.70 -11.18
N LEU A 210 19.36 -11.59 -10.60
CA LEU A 210 18.33 -10.70 -11.09
C LEU A 210 18.75 -9.22 -11.00
N ALA A 211 19.44 -8.83 -9.93
CA ALA A 211 19.97 -7.48 -9.76
C ALA A 211 20.97 -7.15 -10.88
N ILE A 212 21.94 -8.02 -11.14
CA ILE A 212 22.93 -7.83 -12.22
C ILE A 212 22.26 -7.69 -13.60
N ILE A 213 21.17 -8.43 -13.85
CA ILE A 213 20.43 -8.34 -15.10
C ILE A 213 19.66 -7.01 -15.18
N LEU A 214 18.96 -6.63 -14.12
CA LEU A 214 18.09 -5.45 -14.08
C LEU A 214 18.85 -4.12 -13.93
N GLU A 215 20.09 -4.14 -13.43
CA GLU A 215 20.99 -2.99 -13.40
C GLU A 215 21.45 -2.55 -14.80
N LYS A 216 21.34 -3.44 -15.80
CA LYS A 216 21.66 -3.07 -17.19
C LYS A 216 20.65 -2.04 -17.71
N PRO A 217 21.12 -1.01 -18.44
CA PRO A 217 20.22 -0.04 -19.06
C PRO A 217 19.12 -0.74 -19.86
N TRP A 218 17.90 -0.21 -19.76
CA TRP A 218 16.69 -0.68 -20.45
C TRP A 218 16.10 -2.02 -19.99
N PHE A 219 16.86 -2.89 -19.32
CA PHE A 219 16.36 -4.21 -18.90
C PHE A 219 15.22 -4.13 -17.90
N ILE A 220 15.18 -3.08 -17.07
CA ILE A 220 14.05 -2.84 -16.14
C ILE A 220 12.71 -2.69 -16.87
N PHE A 221 12.70 -2.16 -18.12
CA PHE A 221 11.48 -2.03 -18.91
C PHE A 221 10.96 -3.38 -19.41
N LEU A 222 11.80 -4.43 -19.46
CA LEU A 222 11.36 -5.78 -19.82
C LEU A 222 10.39 -6.36 -18.79
N LEU A 223 10.40 -5.87 -17.54
CA LEU A 223 9.38 -6.23 -16.54
C LEU A 223 7.98 -5.77 -16.94
N GLY A 224 7.87 -4.81 -17.86
CA GLY A 224 6.61 -4.42 -18.48
C GLY A 224 6.08 -5.45 -19.48
N LEU A 225 6.93 -6.29 -20.07
CA LEU A 225 6.49 -7.26 -21.09
C LEU A 225 5.58 -8.35 -20.53
N PRO A 226 5.89 -9.02 -19.41
CA PRO A 226 4.95 -9.98 -18.82
C PRO A 226 3.61 -9.35 -18.47
N ILE A 227 3.61 -8.10 -18.01
CA ILE A 227 2.38 -7.36 -17.68
C ILE A 227 1.60 -7.05 -18.97
N ALA A 228 2.26 -6.52 -20.00
CA ALA A 228 1.64 -6.22 -21.29
C ALA A 228 1.10 -7.49 -21.98
N MET A 229 1.85 -8.59 -21.93
CA MET A 229 1.41 -9.88 -22.44
C MET A 229 0.18 -10.38 -21.69
N LEU A 230 0.20 -10.30 -20.36
CA LEU A 230 -0.93 -10.65 -19.51
C LEU A 230 -2.14 -9.77 -19.83
N GLU A 231 -2.01 -8.45 -19.90
CA GLU A 231 -3.11 -7.55 -20.25
C GLU A 231 -3.64 -7.78 -21.67
N SER A 232 -2.77 -8.09 -22.64
CA SER A 232 -3.18 -8.34 -24.04
C SER A 232 -3.88 -9.68 -24.25
N GLY A 233 -3.50 -10.70 -23.48
CA GLY A 233 -4.05 -12.05 -23.59
C GLY A 233 -5.33 -12.25 -22.78
N LEU A 234 -5.69 -11.29 -21.94
CA LEU A 234 -6.79 -11.39 -21.02
C LEU A 234 -7.99 -10.55 -21.47
N ASN A 235 -9.17 -11.18 -21.50
CA ASN A 235 -10.40 -10.50 -21.88
C ASN A 235 -10.79 -9.46 -20.79
N PRO A 236 -10.93 -8.17 -21.12
CA PRO A 236 -11.36 -7.14 -20.18
C PRO A 236 -12.71 -7.45 -19.52
N ALA A 237 -13.57 -8.20 -20.20
CA ALA A 237 -14.88 -8.61 -19.71
C ALA A 237 -14.83 -9.70 -18.62
N THR A 238 -13.70 -10.41 -18.41
CA THR A 238 -13.63 -11.52 -17.44
C THR A 238 -12.80 -11.21 -16.20
N LEU A 239 -11.85 -10.26 -16.26
CA LEU A 239 -11.04 -9.91 -15.09
C LEU A 239 -11.58 -8.78 -14.24
N GLY A 240 -12.60 -8.10 -14.72
CA GLY A 240 -13.37 -7.23 -13.85
C GLY A 240 -13.06 -5.75 -13.94
N ILE A 241 -13.60 -5.03 -12.96
CA ILE A 241 -13.72 -3.58 -12.99
C ILE A 241 -12.44 -2.91 -12.46
N ARG A 242 -11.86 -1.99 -13.25
CA ARG A 242 -10.78 -1.07 -12.84
C ARG A 242 -11.27 0.00 -11.85
N ALA A 243 -11.63 -0.40 -10.63
CA ALA A 243 -12.23 0.51 -9.63
C ALA A 243 -11.27 0.94 -8.50
N ALA A 244 -10.20 0.20 -8.23
CA ALA A 244 -9.36 0.44 -7.05
C ALA A 244 -7.97 0.90 -7.45
N GLY A 245 -7.85 2.20 -7.73
CA GLY A 245 -6.57 2.78 -8.14
C GLY A 245 -6.04 2.20 -9.46
N GLY A 246 -6.94 1.88 -10.39
CA GLY A 246 -6.62 1.31 -11.71
C GLY A 246 -6.55 -0.21 -11.77
N TRP A 247 -6.75 -0.91 -10.64
CA TRP A 247 -6.71 -2.37 -10.55
C TRP A 247 -8.08 -3.02 -10.64
N ASN A 248 -8.10 -4.22 -11.25
CA ASN A 248 -9.27 -5.08 -11.36
C ASN A 248 -9.44 -5.93 -10.11
N PHE A 249 -10.51 -5.72 -9.34
CA PHE A 249 -10.77 -6.51 -8.12
C PHE A 249 -11.89 -7.53 -8.27
N PHE A 250 -12.84 -7.33 -9.19
CA PHE A 250 -14.04 -8.15 -9.26
C PHE A 250 -14.52 -8.31 -10.71
N PRO A 251 -14.75 -9.55 -11.20
CA PRO A 251 -15.35 -9.78 -12.50
C PRO A 251 -16.68 -9.01 -12.63
N THR A 252 -16.97 -8.53 -13.84
CA THR A 252 -18.22 -7.83 -14.18
C THR A 252 -19.41 -8.77 -14.15
#